data_AF-A0A553M0L8-F1
#
_entry.id   AF-A0A553M0L8-F1
#
_cell.length_a   1.000
_cell.length_b   1.000
_cell.length_c   1.000
_cell.angle_alpha   90.00
_cell.angle_beta   90.00
_cell.angle_gamma   90.00
#
_symmetry.space_group_name_H-M   'P 1'
#
loop_
_entity.id
_entity.type
_entity.pdbx_description
1 polymer ?
#
loop_
_entity_poly.entity_id
_entity_poly.type
_entity_poly.pdbx_seq_one_letter_code
_entity_poly.pdbx_strand_id
1 'polypeptide(L)'
;MDFKHQARQLVGQRVTVVTVHGKFHGTLLGVGDDFIVMRVNIGGRLRRILIRLALIIALLRLIGTGSGYEPHRSSDDDEWERYLMDED
;
A
#
# COMPACT_ATOMS: atom_id res chain seq x y z
N MET A 1 -2.16 13.04 -12.04
CA MET A 1 -1.63 12.22 -10.93
C MET A 1 -2.68 11.21 -10.56
N ASP A 2 -2.37 9.92 -10.59
CA ASP A 2 -3.33 8.88 -10.19
C ASP A 2 -3.09 8.51 -8.72
N PHE A 3 -4.09 8.77 -7.87
CA PHE A 3 -3.99 8.50 -6.43
C PHE A 3 -3.71 7.01 -6.16
N LYS A 4 -4.36 6.10 -6.90
CA LYS A 4 -4.19 4.65 -6.70
C LYS A 4 -2.76 4.23 -7.02
N HIS A 5 -2.18 4.77 -8.10
CA HIS A 5 -0.79 4.53 -8.46
C HIS A 5 0.18 5.00 -7.36
N GLN A 6 -0.02 6.21 -6.83
CA GLN A 6 0.81 6.72 -5.72
C GLN A 6 0.62 5.92 -4.42
N ALA A 7 -0.62 5.54 -4.10
CA ALA A 7 -0.92 4.73 -2.93
C ALA A 7 -0.27 3.34 -3.01
N ARG A 8 -0.21 2.73 -4.20
CA ARG A 8 0.46 1.44 -4.42
C ARG A 8 1.95 1.50 -4.08
N GLN A 9 2.62 2.62 -4.35
CA GLN A 9 4.03 2.81 -3.98
C GLN A 9 4.25 2.84 -2.46
N LEU A 10 3.20 3.01 -1.66
CA LEU A 10 3.25 3.04 -0.20
C LEU A 10 2.88 1.70 0.46
N VAL A 11 2.56 0.67 -0.33
CA VAL A 11 2.27 -0.67 0.20
C VAL A 11 3.49 -1.21 0.96
N GLY A 12 3.24 -1.83 2.11
CA GLY A 12 4.26 -2.28 3.07
C GLY A 12 4.78 -1.18 4.00
N GLN A 13 4.49 0.10 3.72
CA GLN A 13 5.01 1.21 4.50
C GLN A 13 4.03 1.64 5.59
N ARG A 14 4.58 2.28 6.63
CA ARG A 14 3.79 2.92 7.68
C ARG A 14 3.25 4.24 7.15
N VAL A 15 1.92 4.38 7.18
CA VAL A 15 1.20 5.53 6.63
C VAL A 15 0.21 6.08 7.64
N THR A 16 -0.16 7.34 7.42
CA THR A 16 -1.31 7.98 8.03
C THR A 16 -2.36 8.21 6.96
N VAL A 17 -3.56 7.70 7.19
CA VAL A 17 -4.73 7.95 6.33
C VAL A 17 -5.66 8.89 7.05
N VAL A 18 -5.91 10.04 6.43
CA VAL A 18 -6.91 11.01 6.90
C VAL A 18 -8.18 10.75 6.12
N THR A 19 -9.26 10.47 6.86
CA THR A 19 -10.59 10.27 6.31
C THR A 19 -11.55 11.35 6.81
N VAL A 20 -12.73 11.45 6.20
CA VAL A 20 -13.82 12.31 6.69
C VAL A 20 -14.26 12.00 8.13
N HIS A 21 -14.01 10.77 8.62
CA HIS A 21 -14.38 10.34 9.96
C HIS A 21 -13.23 10.42 10.98
N GLY A 22 -12.01 10.77 10.55
CA GLY A 22 -10.84 10.79 11.42
C GLY A 22 -9.59 10.19 10.80
N LYS A 23 -8.57 9.94 11.62
CA LYS A 23 -7.24 9.52 11.18
C LYS A 23 -6.92 8.09 11.59
N PHE A 24 -6.32 7.34 10.69
CA PHE A 24 -5.84 5.98 10.93
C PHE A 24 -4.33 5.92 10.71
N HIS A 25 -3.62 5.32 11.66
CA HIS A 25 -2.18 5.11 11.60
C HIS A 25 -1.88 3.62 11.55
N GLY A 26 -1.07 3.19 10.59
CA GLY A 26 -0.79 1.78 10.42
C GLY A 26 0.06 1.48 9.20
N THR A 27 0.16 0.20 8.86
CA THR A 27 0.85 -0.26 7.65
C THR A 27 -0.16 -0.43 6.52
N LEU A 28 0.12 0.16 5.36
CA LEU A 28 -0.69 -0.08 4.17
C LEU A 28 -0.39 -1.48 3.64
N LEU A 29 -1.41 -2.33 3.52
CA LEU A 29 -1.26 -3.71 3.04
C LEU A 29 -1.59 -3.87 1.56
N GLY A 30 -2.43 -2.99 1.00
CA GLY A 30 -2.84 -3.08 -0.39
C GLY A 30 -3.80 -1.97 -0.81
N VAL A 31 -3.92 -1.80 -2.13
CA VAL A 31 -4.81 -0.82 -2.78
C VAL A 31 -5.66 -1.56 -3.79
N GLY A 32 -6.94 -1.73 -3.46
CA GLY A 32 -7.97 -2.25 -4.35
C GLY A 32 -8.53 -1.15 -5.25
N ASP A 33 -9.64 -1.45 -5.94
CA ASP A 33 -10.21 -0.51 -6.89
C ASP A 33 -10.97 0.66 -6.23
N ASP A 34 -11.74 0.37 -5.17
CA ASP A 34 -12.53 1.34 -4.40
C ASP A 34 -12.08 1.45 -2.92
N PHE A 35 -11.09 0.67 -2.50
CA PHE A 35 -10.66 0.64 -1.09
C PHE A 35 -9.16 0.43 -0.95
N ILE A 36 -8.63 0.81 0.22
CA ILE A 36 -7.33 0.39 0.71
C ILE A 36 -7.48 -0.58 1.88
N VAL A 37 -6.47 -1.43 2.04
CA VAL A 37 -6.38 -2.34 3.18
C VAL A 37 -5.25 -1.87 4.08
N MET A 38 -5.52 -1.67 5.36
CA MET A 38 -4.51 -1.27 6.33
C MET A 38 -4.45 -2.23 7.52
N ARG A 39 -3.26 -2.41 8.07
CA ARG A 39 -3.04 -3.01 9.39
C ARG A 39 -2.86 -1.89 10.40
N VAL A 40 -3.78 -1.78 11.35
CA VAL A 40 -3.78 -0.76 12.40
C VAL A 40 -3.66 -1.42 13.78
N ASN A 41 -3.04 -0.73 14.73
CA ASN A 41 -3.03 -1.14 16.13
C ASN A 41 -4.14 -0.37 16.85
N ILE A 42 -5.18 -1.09 17.31
CA ILE A 42 -6.30 -0.51 18.06
C ILE A 42 -6.38 -1.24 19.40
N GLY A 43 -6.14 -0.51 20.49
CA GLY A 43 -6.19 -1.07 21.85
C GLY A 43 -5.17 -2.20 22.07
N GLY A 44 -3.96 -2.07 21.52
CA GLY A 44 -2.90 -3.07 21.64
C GLY A 44 -3.04 -4.28 20.72
N ARG A 45 -4.12 -4.36 19.92
CA ARG A 45 -4.37 -5.46 18.99
C ARG A 45 -4.21 -5.02 17.55
N LEU A 46 -3.45 -5.79 16.77
CA LEU A 46 -3.35 -5.59 15.33
C LEU A 46 -4.64 -6.05 14.66
N ARG A 47 -5.29 -5.12 13.95
CA ARG A 47 -6.50 -5.38 13.18
C ARG A 47 -6.27 -4.99 11.72
N ARG A 48 -6.91 -5.71 10.81
CA ARG A 48 -7.01 -5.32 9.41
C ARG A 48 -8.29 -4.52 9.22
N ILE A 49 -8.18 -3.38 8.56
CA ILE A 49 -9.33 -2.52 8.23
C ILE A 49 -9.33 -2.21 6.73
N LEU A 50 -10.53 -1.99 6.22
CA LEU A 50 -10.79 -1.57 4.84
C LEU A 50 -11.29 -0.13 4.89
N ILE A 51 -10.67 0.75 4.10
CA ILE A 51 -11.07 2.16 4.01
C ILE A 51 -11.41 2.45 2.56
N ARG A 52 -12.64 2.91 2.31
CA ARG A 52 -13.08 3.33 0.97
C ARG A 52 -12.32 4.55 0.50
N LEU A 53 -11.92 4.58 -0.76
CA LEU A 53 -11.21 5.69 -1.39
C LEU A 53 -12.00 6.99 -1.32
N ALA A 54 -13.32 6.92 -1.52
CA ALA A 54 -14.22 8.08 -1.42
C ALA A 54 -14.22 8.76 -0.03
N LEU A 55 -13.77 8.08 1.02
CA LEU A 55 -13.68 8.65 2.37
C LEU A 55 -12.32 9.28 2.66
N ILE A 56 -11.32 9.05 1.81
CA ILE A 56 -9.93 9.47 2.03
C ILE A 56 -9.75 10.91 1.58
N ILE A 57 -9.30 11.75 2.50
CA ILE A 57 -8.91 13.13 2.25
C ILE A 57 -7.41 13.19 1.92
N ALA A 58 -6.58 12.42 2.63
CA ALA A 58 -5.14 12.40 2.41
C ALA A 58 -4.50 11.06 2.83
N LEU A 59 -3.41 10.70 2.13
CA LEU A 59 -2.55 9.56 2.45
C LEU A 59 -1.11 10.07 2.58
N LEU A 60 -0.53 9.94 3.78
CA LEU A 60 0.81 10.44 4.08
C LEU A 60 1.72 9.30 4.52
N ARG A 61 2.94 9.27 3.98
CA ARG A 61 3.99 8.38 4.49
C ARG A 61 4.46 8.88 5.86
N LEU A 62 4.49 8.00 6.86
CA LEU A 62 5.05 8.34 8.16
C LEU A 62 6.57 8.13 8.14
N ILE A 63 7.33 9.21 8.16
CA ILE A 63 8.80 9.16 8.26
C ILE A 63 9.15 9.12 9.75
N GLY A 64 9.46 7.93 10.25
CA GLY A 64 9.90 7.71 11.62
C GLY A 64 11.01 6.66 11.65
N THR A 65 12.06 6.91 12.45
CA THR A 65 13.20 6.01 12.66
C THR A 65 12.77 4.77 13.44
N GLY A 66 12.56 3.62 12.78
CA GLY A 66 12.27 2.39 13.50
C GLY A 66 11.79 1.20 12.66
N SER A 67 12.76 0.33 12.33
CA SER A 67 12.66 -1.10 12.00
C SER A 67 12.01 -1.49 10.66
N GLY A 68 12.87 -1.66 9.66
CA GLY A 68 12.97 -2.87 8.83
C GLY A 68 11.69 -3.44 8.24
N TYR A 69 11.24 -2.87 7.12
CA TYR A 69 10.63 -3.65 6.05
C TYR A 69 11.36 -3.26 4.77
N GLU A 70 12.29 -4.11 4.34
CA GLU A 70 12.73 -4.11 2.95
C GLU A 70 11.51 -4.46 2.09
N PRO A 71 11.13 -3.61 1.12
CA PRO A 71 10.23 -4.06 0.09
C PRO A 71 11.00 -5.12 -0.70
N HIS A 72 10.57 -6.38 -0.65
CA HIS A 72 10.91 -7.31 -1.71
C HIS A 72 10.37 -6.68 -3.00
N ARG A 73 11.25 -6.02 -3.75
CA ARG A 73 11.09 -5.86 -5.19
C ARG A 73 11.04 -7.29 -5.73
N SER A 74 9.83 -7.78 -6.00
CA SER A 74 9.68 -8.81 -7.02
C SER A 74 10.12 -8.16 -8.34
N SER A 75 11.42 -8.30 -8.63
CA SER A 75 11.94 -8.29 -9.99
C SER A 75 11.56 -9.63 -10.59
N ASP A 76 10.43 -9.71 -11.30
CA ASP A 76 10.06 -10.91 -12.06
C ASP A 76 8.99 -10.63 -13.14
N ASP A 77 8.96 -9.42 -13.72
CA ASP A 77 8.01 -9.06 -14.79
C ASP A 77 8.67 -8.81 -16.16
N ASP A 78 9.94 -9.21 -16.35
CA ASP A 78 10.68 -9.02 -17.62
C ASP A 78 11.16 -10.33 -18.29
N GLU A 79 10.59 -11.51 -17.96
CA GLU A 79 11.01 -12.80 -18.57
C GLU A 79 10.12 -13.29 -19.73
N TRP A 80 9.05 -12.57 -20.09
CA TRP A 80 8.13 -13.04 -21.14
C TRP A 80 8.62 -12.77 -22.57
N GLU A 81 9.59 -11.86 -22.77
CA GLU A 81 10.13 -11.55 -24.10
C GLU A 81 11.14 -12.59 -24.61
N ARG A 82 11.62 -13.50 -23.75
CA ARG A 82 12.62 -14.51 -24.13
C ARG A 82 12.05 -15.74 -24.82
N TYR A 83 10.75 -15.96 -24.73
CA TYR A 83 10.06 -17.12 -25.32
C TYR A 83 9.42 -16.82 -26.69
N LEU A 84 9.53 -15.59 -27.21
CA LEU A 84 8.92 -15.17 -28.48
C LEU A 84 9.91 -15.11 -29.66
N MET A 85 11.17 -15.55 -29.48
CA MET A 85 12.24 -15.45 -30.49
C MET A 85 12.81 -16.80 -30.94
N ASP A 86 12.18 -17.92 -30.57
CA ASP A 86 12.53 -19.26 -31.06
C ASP A 86 11.32 -19.91 -31.74
N GLU A 87 10.89 -19.38 -32.87
CA GLU A 87 10.11 -20.13 -33.87
C GLU A 87 10.57 -19.69 -35.27
N ASP A 88 11.36 -20.57 -35.90
CA ASP A 88 11.73 -20.76 -37.33
C ASP A 88 11.76 -19.57 -38.31
#